data_AF-A0A2G9RHM0-F1
#
_entry.id   AF-A0A2G9RHM0-F1
#
_cell.length_a   1.000
_cell.length_b   1.000
_cell.length_c   1.000
_cell.angle_alpha   90.00
_cell.angle_beta   90.00
_cell.angle_gamma   90.00
#
_symmetry.space_group_name_H-M   'P 1'
#
loop_
_entity.id
_entity.type
_entity.pdbx_description
1 polymer ?
#
loop_
_entity_poly.entity_id
_entity_poly.type
_entity_poly.pdbx_seq_one_letter_code
_entity_poly.pdbx_strand_id
1 'polypeptide(L)' 'MRHRSLARELSGTIKEILGTAQSVGCNIDGRPAHDIIDDINSGDIECPTS' A
#
# COMPACT_ATOMS: atom_id res chain seq x y z
N MET A 1 -0.99 13.83 -2.49
CA MET A 1 -1.79 13.16 -1.43
C MET A 1 -2.60 14.20 -0.67
N ARG A 2 -3.77 13.83 -0.13
CA ARG A 2 -4.59 14.72 0.70
C ARG A 2 -4.11 14.68 2.15
N HIS A 3 -4.40 15.74 2.90
CA HIS A 3 -3.99 15.85 4.32
C HIS A 3 -4.63 14.78 5.22
N ARG A 4 -5.84 14.31 4.88
CA ARG A 4 -6.53 13.24 5.59
C ARG A 4 -7.01 12.19 4.60
N SER A 5 -6.69 10.92 4.85
CA SER A 5 -7.25 9.79 4.11
C SER A 5 -8.69 9.54 4.52
N LEU A 6 -9.50 8.99 3.60
CA LEU A 6 -10.86 8.53 3.86
C LEU A 6 -10.90 7.02 4.18
N ALA A 7 -9.74 6.35 4.22
CA ALA A 7 -9.66 4.95 4.56
C ALA A 7 -10.09 4.72 6.01
N ARG A 8 -10.90 3.67 6.22
CA ARG A 8 -11.33 3.24 7.55
C ARG A 8 -10.17 2.62 8.35
N GLU A 9 -9.30 1.90 7.64
CA GLU A 9 -8.13 1.22 8.20
C GLU A 9 -6.86 1.81 7.58
N LEU A 10 -5.75 1.83 8.34
CA LEU A 10 -4.45 2.32 7.86
C LEU A 10 -3.97 1.55 6.62
N SER A 11 -4.35 0.27 6.51
CA SER A 11 -4.09 -0.56 5.33
C SER A 11 -4.62 0.06 4.03
N GLY A 12 -5.74 0.78 4.08
CA GLY A 12 -6.28 1.49 2.93
C GLY A 12 -5.39 2.67 2.50
N THR A 13 -4.89 3.46 3.46
CA THR A 13 -3.94 4.54 3.16
C THR A 13 -2.61 4.01 2.63
N ILE A 14 -2.12 2.89 3.17
CA ILE A 14 -0.90 2.23 2.67
C ILE A 14 -1.09 1.77 1.22
N LYS A 15 -2.24 1.16 0.90
CA LYS A 15 -2.58 0.75 -0.48
C LYS A 15 -2.71 1.95 -1.43
N GLU A 16 -3.23 3.10 -0.99
CA GLU A 16 -3.25 4.34 -1.79
C GLU A 16 -1.84 4.81 -2.17
N ILE A 17 -0.90 4.75 -1.22
CA ILE A 17 0.50 5.13 -1.45
C ILE A 17 1.16 4.14 -2.42
N LEU A 18 0.98 2.84 -2.20
CA LEU A 18 1.54 1.79 -3.05
C LEU A 18 0.98 1.84 -4.48
N GLY A 19 -0.30 2.15 -4.66
CA GLY A 19 -0.89 2.35 -6.00
C GLY A 19 -0.29 3.54 -6.75
N THR A 20 0.11 4.59 -6.02
CA THR A 20 0.87 5.70 -6.62
C THR A 20 2.28 5.24 -7.03
N ALA A 21 2.98 4.49 -6.18
CA ALA A 21 4.29 3.93 -6.49
C ALA A 21 4.26 2.98 -7.70
N GLN A 22 3.19 2.19 -7.84
CA GLN A 22 2.94 1.36 -9.01
C GLN A 22 2.82 2.21 -10.29
N SER A 23 2.04 3.30 -10.24
CA SER A 23 1.83 4.18 -11.39
C SER A 23 3.11 4.89 -11.84
N VAL A 24 4.03 5.16 -10.90
CA VAL A 24 5.35 5.74 -11.20
C VAL A 24 6.33 4.69 -11.73
N GLY A 25 6.06 3.40 -11.53
CA GLY A 25 6.98 2.31 -11.89
C GLY A 25 8.10 2.13 -10.87
N CYS A 26 7.86 2.46 -9.60
CA CYS A 26 8.83 2.28 -8.53
C CYS A 26 8.87 0.83 -8.04
N ASN A 27 10.07 0.37 -7.67
CA ASN A 27 10.26 -0.86 -6.92
C ASN A 27 10.43 -0.54 -5.43
N ILE A 28 9.84 -1.36 -4.57
CA ILE A 28 9.97 -1.31 -3.11
C ILE A 28 10.60 -2.63 -2.68
N ASP A 29 11.73 -2.57 -1.98
CA ASP A 29 12.51 -3.75 -1.57
C ASP A 29 12.83 -4.70 -2.74
N GLY A 30 13.09 -4.14 -3.92
CA GLY A 30 13.38 -4.90 -5.14
C GLY A 30 12.15 -5.51 -5.82
N ARG A 31 10.97 -5.43 -5.21
CA ARG A 31 9.71 -5.96 -5.75
C ARG A 31 8.84 -4.85 -6.35
N PRO A 32 8.07 -5.13 -7.41
CA PRO A 32 7.08 -4.19 -7.91
C PRO A 32 5.99 -3.94 -6.86
N ALA A 33 5.47 -2.70 -6.82
CA ALA A 33 4.45 -2.30 -5.83
C ALA A 33 3.18 -3.19 -5.84
N HIS A 34 2.86 -3.83 -6.98
CA HIS A 34 1.70 -4.73 -7.08
C HIS A 34 1.83 -5.98 -6.20
N ASP A 35 3.02 -6.59 -6.12
CA ASP A 35 3.27 -7.78 -5.30
C ASP A 35 3.04 -7.45 -3.82
N ILE A 36 3.52 -6.28 -3.38
CA ILE A 36 3.35 -5.83 -2.00
C ILE A 36 1.87 -5.55 -1.69
N ILE A 37 1.12 -4.98 -2.65
CA ILE A 37 -0.33 -4.76 -2.46
C ILE A 37 -1.04 -6.10 -2.30
N ASP A 38 -0.66 -7.12 -3.09
CA ASP A 38 -1.24 -8.45 -3.01
C ASP A 38 -0.87 -9.18 -1.71
N ASP A 39 0.38 -9.06 -1.24
CA ASP A 39 0.79 -9.58 0.06
C ASP A 39 -0.03 -8.94 1.21
N ILE A 40 -0.32 -7.64 1.14
CA ILE A 40 -1.18 -6.94 2.12
C ILE A 40 -2.65 -7.40 2.00
N ASN A 41 -3.13 -7.74 0.79
CA ASN A 41 -4.47 -8.28 0.58
C ASN A 41 -4.60 -9.72 1.10
N SER A 42 -3.55 -10.53 0.92
CA SER A 42 -3.42 -11.90 1.43
C SER A 42 -3.29 -11.94 2.96
N GLY A 43 -2.74 -10.88 3.54
CA GLY A 43 -2.42 -10.80 4.97
C GLY A 43 -1.03 -11.32 5.31
N ASP A 44 -0.19 -11.59 4.31
CA ASP A 44 1.22 -11.95 4.48
C ASP A 44 2.05 -10.78 5.04
N ILE A 45 1.67 -9.54 4.68
CA ILE A 45 2.21 -8.33 5.28
C ILE A 45 1.21 -7.78 6.30
N GLU A 46 1.58 -7.88 7.58
CA GLU A 46 0.79 -7.31 8.65
C GLU A 46 0.85 -5.77 8.59
N CYS A 47 -0.30 -5.16 8.34
CA CYS A 47 -0.46 -3.72 8.42
C CYS A 47 -0.80 -3.31 9.86
N PRO A 48 -0.22 -2.21 10.36
CA PRO A 48 -0.61 -1.69 11.67
C PRO A 48 -2.11 -1.37 11.67
N THR A 49 -2.83 -1.89 12.65
CA THR A 49 -4.19 -1.44 12.94
C THR A 49 -4.12 -0.13 13.71
N SER A 50 -4.91 0.88 13.31
CA SER A 50 -4.97 2.19 13.97
C SER A 50 -5.50 2.11 15.40
#